data_AF-A0A0P8YQ14-F1
#
_entry.id   AF-A0A0P8YQ14-F1
#
_cell.length_a   1.000
_cell.length_b   1.000
_cell.length_c   1.000
_cell.angle_alpha   90.00
_cell.angle_beta   90.00
_cell.angle_gamma   90.00
#
_symmetry.space_group_name_H-M   'P 1'
#
loop_
_entity.id
_entity.type
_entity.pdbx_description
1 polymer ?
#
loop_
_entity_poly.entity_id
_entity_poly.type
_entity_poly.pdbx_seq_one_letter_code
_entity_poly.pdbx_strand_id
1 'polypeptide(L)' 'MIGSAAIEKACDVSEYSVRAAKRKGAFPASWFVVLDGLCHDAGIECPRAIFNFKAAPQKEGAT' A
#
# COMPACT_ATOMS: atom_id res chain seq x y z
N MET A 1 10.38 2.37 8.37
CA MET A 1 9.94 1.98 7.01
C MET A 1 10.17 0.48 6.85
N ILE A 2 9.16 -0.27 6.42
CA ILE A 2 9.26 -1.73 6.24
C ILE A 2 10.20 -2.09 5.08
N GLY A 3 11.08 -3.06 5.28
CA GLY A 3 12.04 -3.53 4.28
C GLY A 3 11.38 -4.26 3.10
N SER A 4 12.02 -4.28 1.93
CA SER A 4 11.44 -4.89 0.71
C SER A 4 11.13 -6.38 0.90
N ALA A 5 12.01 -7.15 1.55
CA ALA A 5 11.81 -8.58 1.81
C ALA A 5 10.56 -8.88 2.67
N ALA A 6 10.25 -8.01 3.63
CA ALA A 6 9.05 -8.16 4.45
C ALA A 6 7.77 -7.88 3.62
N ILE A 7 7.82 -6.91 2.71
CA ILE A 7 6.72 -6.60 1.79
C ILE A 7 6.50 -7.76 0.81
N GLU A 8 7.57 -8.29 0.22
CA GLU A 8 7.52 -9.43 -0.70
C GLU A 8 6.85 -10.64 -0.06
N LYS A 9 7.30 -11.00 1.14
CA LYS A 9 6.75 -12.14 1.88
C LYS A 9 5.29 -11.93 2.28
N ALA A 10 4.95 -10.73 2.77
CA ALA A 10 3.61 -10.50 3.30
C ALA A 10 2.56 -10.30 2.20
N CYS A 11 2.92 -9.65 1.10
CA CYS A 11 2.02 -9.42 -0.02
C CYS A 11 2.04 -10.55 -1.06
N ASP A 12 2.91 -11.55 -0.90
CA ASP A 12 3.16 -12.64 -1.85
C ASP A 12 3.48 -12.12 -3.27
N VAL A 13 4.45 -11.22 -3.35
CA VAL A 13 4.85 -10.56 -4.60
C VAL A 13 6.34 -10.62 -4.82
N SER A 14 6.76 -10.49 -6.08
CA SER A 14 8.17 -10.46 -6.44
C SER A 14 8.87 -9.16 -5.97
N GLU A 15 10.18 -9.25 -5.72
CA GLU A 15 11.05 -8.09 -5.47
C GLU A 15 10.90 -7.02 -6.56
N TYR A 16 10.77 -7.46 -7.82
CA TYR A 16 10.52 -6.57 -8.96
C TYR A 16 9.27 -5.70 -8.73
N SER A 17 8.17 -6.29 -8.27
CA SER A 17 6.91 -5.58 -8.02
C SER A 17 7.07 -4.54 -6.91
N VAL A 18 7.78 -4.89 -5.83
CA VAL A 18 8.06 -3.97 -4.72
C VAL A 18 8.97 -2.82 -5.18
N ARG A 19 10.02 -3.11 -5.95
CA ARG A 19 10.90 -2.08 -6.53
C ARG A 19 10.15 -1.17 -7.50
N ALA A 20 9.27 -1.72 -8.33
CA ALA A 20 8.46 -0.94 -9.26
C ALA A 20 7.51 0.01 -8.52
N ALA A 21 6.84 -0.45 -7.47
CA ALA A 21 5.98 0.38 -6.63
C ALA A 21 6.78 1.51 -5.94
N LYS A 22 7.95 1.20 -5.38
CA LYS A 22 8.86 2.19 -4.78
C LYS A 22 9.34 3.22 -5.81
N ARG A 23 9.76 2.78 -6.99
CA ARG A 23 10.20 3.68 -8.09
C ARG A 23 9.06 4.58 -8.56
N LYS A 24 7.83 4.06 -8.60
CA LYS A 24 6.61 4.83 -8.95
C LYS A 24 6.19 5.79 -7.84
N GLY A 25 6.71 5.62 -6.62
CA GLY A 25 6.31 6.40 -5.44
C GLY A 25 4.90 6.07 -4.92
N ALA A 26 4.31 4.95 -5.37
CA ALA A 26 2.96 4.57 -5.00
C ALA A 26 2.79 3.04 -4.95
N PHE A 27 2.27 2.54 -3.83
CA PHE A 27 1.90 1.14 -3.63
C PHE A 27 0.46 0.88 -4.11
N PRO A 28 0.18 -0.36 -4.57
CA PRO A 28 -1.19 -0.79 -4.85
C PRO A 28 -2.08 -0.71 -3.60
N ALA A 29 -3.30 -0.20 -3.75
CA ALA A 29 -4.30 -0.15 -2.69
C ALA A 29 -4.61 -1.54 -2.10
N SER A 30 -4.51 -2.60 -2.92
CA SER A 30 -4.68 -3.99 -2.47
C SER A 30 -3.64 -4.43 -1.45
N TRP A 31 -2.48 -3.78 -1.38
CA TRP A 31 -1.43 -4.10 -0.40
C TRP A 31 -1.64 -3.39 0.93
N PHE A 32 -2.58 -2.44 1.01
CA PHE A 32 -2.75 -1.60 2.20
C PHE A 32 -3.01 -2.43 3.46
N VAL A 33 -3.98 -3.33 3.45
CA VAL A 33 -4.36 -4.11 4.64
C VAL A 33 -3.17 -4.88 5.20
N VAL A 34 -2.38 -5.48 4.31
CA VAL A 34 -1.19 -6.26 4.68
C VAL A 34 -0.08 -5.36 5.23
N LEU A 35 0.20 -4.25 4.55
CA LEU A 35 1.26 -3.32 4.95
C LEU A 35 0.89 -2.53 6.21
N ASP A 36 -0.39 -2.23 6.41
CA ASP A 36 -0.91 -1.61 7.64
C ASP A 36 -0.71 -2.54 8.83
N GLY A 37 -1.02 -3.83 8.69
CA GLY A 37 -0.71 -4.84 9.71
C GLY A 37 0.78 -4.92 10.04
N LEU A 38 1.65 -4.96 9.02
CA LEU A 38 3.11 -4.95 9.23
C LEU A 38 3.60 -3.69 9.93
N CYS A 39 3.05 -2.54 9.58
CA CYS A 39 3.37 -1.27 10.23
C CYS A 39 2.90 -1.28 11.69
N HIS A 40 1.69 -1.77 11.96
CA HIS A 40 1.14 -1.92 13.30
C HIS A 40 2.01 -2.83 14.18
N ASP A 41 2.39 -4.01 13.68
CA ASP A 41 3.24 -4.96 14.38
C ASP A 41 4.64 -4.39 14.68
N ALA A 42 5.14 -3.53 13.79
CA ALA A 42 6.41 -2.84 13.97
C ALA A 42 6.29 -1.54 14.81
N GLY A 43 5.10 -1.18 15.27
CA GLY A 43 4.85 0.05 16.03
C GLY A 43 5.13 1.33 15.24
N ILE A 44 4.97 1.29 13.91
CA ILE A 44 5.19 2.44 13.02
C ILE A 44 3.90 2.87 12.34
N GLU A 45 3.80 4.16 12.01
CA GLU A 45 2.67 4.68 11.25
C GLU A 45 2.75 4.23 9.77
N CYS A 46 1.63 3.75 9.22
CA CYS A 46 1.47 3.42 7.80
C CYS A 46 0.87 4.62 7.04
N PRO A 47 1.65 5.38 6.26
CA PRO A 47 1.13 6.59 5.63
C PRO A 47 0.19 6.23 4.49
N ARG A 48 -1.12 6.43 4.65
CA ARG A 48 -2.13 6.11 3.61
C ARG A 48 -1.90 6.83 2.27
N ALA A 49 -1.22 7.97 2.29
CA ALA A 49 -0.92 8.78 1.11
C ALA A 49 0.01 8.09 0.08
N ILE A 50 0.76 7.05 0.48
CA ILE A 50 1.66 6.33 -0.44
C ILE A 50 0.94 5.24 -1.23
N PHE A 51 -0.37 5.07 -1.04
CA PHE A 51 -1.17 4.05 -1.72
C PHE A 51 -2.03 4.67 -2.80
N ASN A 52 -2.16 3.98 -3.94
CA ASN A 52 -2.94 4.44 -5.09
C ASN A 52 -4.45 4.19 -4.93
N PHE A 53 -5.01 4.54 -3.77
CA PHE A 53 -6.44 4.42 -3.53
C PHE A 53 -7.23 5.16 -4.62
N LYS A 54 -8.24 4.49 -5.18
CA LYS A 54 -9.21 5.19 -6.01
C LYS A 54 -10.02 6.11 -5.11
N ALA A 55 -10.18 7.37 -5.52
CA ALA A 55 -11.23 8.21 -4.94
C ALA A 55 -12.57 7.52 -5.19
N ALA A 56 -13.42 7.45 -4.16
CA ALA A 56 -14.79 6.99 -4.37
C ALA A 56 -15.43 7.85 -5.47
N PRO A 57 -16.17 7.27 -6.43
CA PRO A 57 -16.92 8.06 -7.37
C PRO A 57 -17.89 8.93 -6.56
N GLN A 58 -17.68 10.25 -6.61
CA GLN A 58 -18.61 11.20 -6.02
C GLN A 58 -19.93 11.01 -6.76
N LYS A 59 -20.94 10.42 -6.10
CA LYS A 59 -22.31 10.44 -6.59
C LYS A 59 -22.78 11.89 -6.49
N GLU A 60 -22.57 12.63 -7.56
CA GLU A 60 -23.18 13.93 -7.76
C GLU A 60 -24.65 13.72 -8.13
N GLY A 61 -25.56 14.20 -7.29
CA GLY A 61 -26.97 14.41 -7.61
C GLY A 61 -27.85 13.16 -7.71
N ALA A 62 -28.53 12.82 -6.61
CA ALA A 62 -29.92 12.38 -6.70
C ALA A 62 -30.77 13.60 -6.32
N THR A 63 -31.30 14.29 -7.33
CA THR A 63 -32.33 15.31 -7.20
C THR A 63 -33.62 14.74 -7.77
#